data_AF-A0A1G2G2Q1-F1
#
_entry.id   AF-A0A1G2G2Q1-F1
#
_cell.length_a   1.000
_cell.length_b   1.000
_cell.length_c   1.000
_cell.angle_alpha   90.00
_cell.angle_beta   90.00
_cell.angle_gamma   90.00
#
_symmetry.space_group_name_H-M   'P 1'
#
loop_
_entity.id
_entity.type
_entity.pdbx_description
1 polymer ?
#
loop_
_entity_poly.entity_id
_entity_poly.type
_entity_poly.pdbx_seq_one_letter_code
_entity_poly.pdbx_strand_id
1 'polypeptide(L)'
;MKNIKASDNKYDWVVFAFSYFDIAKLACQELLDNRENKHSKSESMPNFVYNPSDLFISIVFNIKHGMEVFIKTLSIFAYGEYDMSHDISDLFEIVQKKLKKLNIQPLSYNGDNVTQEDIDNLPKNLTKIEKSIKYFYTLDFLKKKIASYYMVSDTMNDIFRYPDNAASVRFNWDSILDNNIDVHDIKEIFKKLLELHDLFSRHGYIFSVIDAYSTKDM
;
A
#
# COMPACT_ATOMS: atom_id res chain seq x y z
N MET A 1 -10.94 -11.85 -15.40
CA MET A 1 -10.38 -11.82 -14.04
C MET A 1 -10.52 -13.21 -13.42
N LYS A 2 -9.45 -13.71 -12.79
CA LYS A 2 -9.41 -15.08 -12.23
C LYS A 2 -9.38 -14.95 -10.71
N ASN A 3 -10.48 -15.32 -10.06
CA ASN A 3 -10.54 -15.39 -8.60
C ASN A 3 -9.95 -16.71 -8.11
N ILE A 4 -9.24 -16.64 -6.99
CA ILE A 4 -8.65 -17.79 -6.30
C ILE A 4 -9.17 -17.79 -4.87
N LYS A 5 -9.67 -18.95 -4.43
CA LYS A 5 -10.01 -19.17 -3.03
C LYS A 5 -8.74 -19.09 -2.19
N ALA A 6 -8.74 -18.28 -1.14
CA ALA A 6 -7.59 -18.17 -0.25
C ALA A 6 -7.32 -19.50 0.46
N SER A 7 -6.05 -19.74 0.79
CA SER A 7 -5.66 -20.79 1.72
C SER A 7 -6.16 -20.46 3.13
N ASP A 8 -6.14 -21.46 4.03
CA ASP A 8 -6.67 -21.32 5.39
C ASP A 8 -5.92 -20.27 6.22
N ASN A 9 -4.66 -19.95 5.87
CA ASN A 9 -3.86 -18.97 6.59
C ASN A 9 -4.05 -17.53 6.06
N LYS A 10 -5.25 -16.98 6.24
CA LYS A 10 -5.60 -15.62 5.80
C LYS A 10 -4.75 -14.52 6.47
N TYR A 11 -4.26 -14.77 7.69
CA TYR A 11 -3.47 -13.80 8.45
C TYR A 11 -2.07 -13.57 7.86
N ASP A 12 -1.51 -14.53 7.10
CA ASP A 12 -0.26 -14.30 6.38
C ASP A 12 -0.38 -13.10 5.42
N TRP A 13 -1.54 -12.93 4.78
CA TRP A 13 -1.78 -11.79 3.88
C TRP A 13 -1.71 -10.44 4.60
N VAL A 14 -2.11 -10.40 5.87
CA VAL A 14 -1.97 -9.22 6.73
C VAL A 14 -0.49 -8.94 6.98
N VAL A 15 0.27 -9.97 7.37
CA VAL A 15 1.71 -9.88 7.64
C VAL A 15 2.46 -9.40 6.40
N PHE A 16 2.17 -9.96 5.22
CA PHE A 16 2.80 -9.56 3.96
C PHE A 16 2.49 -8.10 3.61
N ALA A 17 1.22 -7.70 3.66
CA ALA A 17 0.82 -6.31 3.36
C ALA A 17 1.56 -5.30 4.27
N PHE A 18 1.58 -5.55 5.57
CA PHE A 18 2.23 -4.66 6.52
C PHE A 18 3.75 -4.67 6.41
N SER A 19 4.36 -5.82 6.12
CA SER A 19 5.81 -5.92 5.92
C SER A 19 6.28 -4.99 4.80
N TYR A 20 5.55 -4.90 3.68
CA TYR A 20 5.88 -3.97 2.61
C TYR A 20 5.76 -2.50 3.04
N PHE A 21 4.70 -2.13 3.77
CA PHE A 21 4.57 -0.78 4.30
C PHE A 21 5.68 -0.44 5.30
N ASP A 22 6.04 -1.37 6.18
CA ASP A 22 7.07 -1.14 7.19
C ASP A 22 8.45 -0.95 6.57
N ILE A 23 8.80 -1.71 5.52
CA ILE A 23 10.02 -1.46 4.74
C ILE A 23 10.00 -0.07 4.12
N ALA A 24 8.88 0.34 3.51
CA ALA A 24 8.77 1.69 2.95
C ALA A 24 8.88 2.80 4.02
N LYS A 25 8.30 2.59 5.21
CA LYS A 25 8.41 3.53 6.34
C LYS A 25 9.86 3.64 6.81
N LEU A 26 10.54 2.51 7.02
CA LEU A 26 11.93 2.48 7.47
C LEU A 26 12.84 3.17 6.45
N ALA A 27 12.64 2.92 5.16
CA ALA A 27 13.37 3.61 4.10
C ALA A 27 13.09 5.12 4.12
N CYS A 28 11.82 5.56 4.24
CA CYS A 28 11.49 6.98 4.40
C CYS A 28 12.18 7.61 5.62
N GLN A 29 12.15 6.94 6.78
CA GLN A 29 12.79 7.43 8.00
C GLN A 29 14.30 7.57 7.82
N GLU A 30 14.93 6.56 7.21
CA GLU A 30 16.35 6.61 6.90
C GLU A 30 16.67 7.78 5.96
N LEU A 31 15.81 8.09 4.97
CA LEU A 31 15.97 9.26 4.10
C LEU A 31 15.76 10.59 4.81
N LEU A 32 14.86 10.66 5.79
CA LEU A 32 14.54 11.86 6.57
C LEU A 32 15.50 12.12 7.72
N ASP A 33 16.36 11.16 8.05
CA ASP A 33 17.39 11.32 9.07
C ASP A 33 18.43 12.37 8.65
N ASN A 34 18.80 13.24 9.58
CA ASN A 34 19.74 14.34 9.39
C ASN A 34 21.22 13.93 9.58
N ARG A 35 21.51 12.65 9.83
CA ARG A 35 22.89 12.13 9.89
C ARG A 35 23.63 12.43 8.59
N GLU A 36 24.80 13.07 8.71
CA GLU A 36 25.75 13.24 7.60
C GLU A 36 26.36 11.88 7.21
N ASN A 37 26.63 11.68 5.91
CA ASN A 37 27.25 10.47 5.35
C ASN A 37 26.50 9.16 5.73
N LYS A 38 25.35 8.93 5.10
CA LYS A 38 24.56 7.71 5.32
C LYS A 38 25.31 6.51 4.77
N HIS A 39 25.78 5.65 5.68
CA HIS A 39 26.50 4.44 5.34
C HIS A 39 25.70 3.19 5.71
N SER A 40 25.89 2.12 4.94
CA SER A 40 25.50 0.79 5.36
C SER A 40 26.09 0.48 6.74
N LYS A 41 25.26 -0.06 7.65
CA LYS A 41 25.70 -0.58 8.95
C LYS A 41 26.30 -1.99 8.85
N SER A 42 26.53 -2.49 7.64
CA SER A 42 27.09 -3.83 7.42
C SER A 42 28.54 -3.90 7.90
N GLU A 43 28.84 -4.87 8.77
CA GLU A 43 30.20 -5.18 9.19
C GLU A 43 31.10 -5.64 8.01
N SER A 44 30.50 -6.20 6.95
CA SER A 44 31.22 -6.67 5.77
C SER A 44 31.47 -5.59 4.72
N MET A 45 30.71 -4.49 4.75
CA MET A 45 30.90 -3.31 3.90
C MET A 45 30.75 -2.02 4.72
N PRO A 46 31.64 -1.79 5.70
CA PRO A 46 31.64 -0.55 6.43
C PRO A 46 31.93 0.57 5.43
N ASN A 47 31.09 1.61 5.45
CA ASN A 47 31.18 2.80 4.59
C ASN A 47 30.56 2.70 3.18
N PHE A 48 29.69 1.74 2.86
CA PHE A 48 28.88 1.85 1.62
C PHE A 48 27.97 3.08 1.69
N VAL A 49 28.35 4.14 0.97
CA VAL A 49 27.57 5.38 0.84
C VAL A 49 26.43 5.12 -0.13
N TYR A 50 25.22 5.50 0.23
CA TYR A 50 24.08 5.53 -0.69
C TYR A 50 23.43 6.91 -0.66
N ASN A 51 22.87 7.31 -1.80
CA ASN A 51 22.14 8.55 -1.94
C ASN A 51 20.68 8.36 -1.53
N PRO A 52 20.03 9.40 -1.00
CA PRO A 52 18.61 9.33 -0.69
C PRO A 52 17.71 8.93 -1.85
N SER A 53 18.09 9.31 -3.08
CA SER A 53 17.43 8.89 -4.32
C SER A 53 17.41 7.37 -4.51
N ASP A 54 18.42 6.64 -4.02
CA ASP A 54 18.59 5.20 -4.25
C ASP A 54 17.44 4.37 -3.64
N LEU A 55 16.82 4.88 -2.56
CA LEU A 55 15.72 4.20 -1.89
C LEU A 55 14.34 4.59 -2.44
N PHE A 56 14.23 5.65 -3.23
CA PHE A 56 12.95 6.21 -3.64
C PHE A 56 12.10 5.23 -4.46
N ILE A 57 12.70 4.60 -5.46
CA ILE A 57 12.02 3.59 -6.30
C ILE A 57 11.49 2.46 -5.41
N SER A 58 12.34 1.96 -4.51
CA SER A 58 11.99 0.90 -3.57
C SER A 58 10.86 1.32 -2.62
N ILE A 59 10.87 2.57 -2.11
CA ILE A 59 9.80 3.10 -1.26
C ILE A 59 8.46 3.03 -2.00
N VAL A 60 8.38 3.60 -3.21
CA VAL A 60 7.13 3.67 -3.96
C VAL A 60 6.65 2.27 -4.35
N PHE A 61 7.56 1.41 -4.82
CA PHE A 61 7.25 0.02 -5.14
C PHE A 61 6.60 -0.70 -3.96
N ASN A 62 7.22 -0.63 -2.78
CA ASN A 62 6.75 -1.30 -1.58
C ASN A 62 5.40 -0.73 -1.10
N ILE A 63 5.16 0.58 -1.23
CA ILE A 63 3.85 1.16 -0.93
C ILE A 63 2.78 0.59 -1.86
N LYS A 64 3.02 0.61 -3.18
CA LYS A 64 2.05 0.14 -4.16
C LYS A 64 1.75 -1.35 -4.02
N HIS A 65 2.79 -2.16 -3.83
CA HIS A 65 2.60 -3.58 -3.64
C HIS A 65 1.95 -3.92 -2.29
N GLY A 66 2.32 -3.22 -1.21
CA GLY A 66 1.62 -3.31 0.06
C GLY A 66 0.13 -2.99 -0.05
N MET A 67 -0.24 -1.97 -0.85
CA MET A 67 -1.64 -1.65 -1.15
C MET A 67 -2.35 -2.79 -1.86
N GLU A 68 -1.75 -3.32 -2.91
CA GLU A 68 -2.29 -4.44 -3.68
C GLU A 68 -2.57 -5.64 -2.78
N VAL A 69 -1.57 -6.06 -2.00
CA VAL A 69 -1.69 -7.19 -1.07
C VAL A 69 -2.77 -6.90 -0.03
N PHE A 70 -2.83 -5.67 0.51
CA PHE A 70 -3.86 -5.31 1.50
C PHE A 70 -5.28 -5.34 0.92
N ILE A 71 -5.49 -4.85 -0.30
CA ILE A 71 -6.80 -4.91 -0.97
C ILE A 71 -7.22 -6.37 -1.17
N LYS A 72 -6.26 -7.25 -1.52
CA LYS A 72 -6.49 -8.69 -1.58
C LYS A 72 -6.80 -9.26 -0.19
N THR A 73 -6.11 -8.83 0.86
CA THR A 73 -6.43 -9.21 2.25
C THR A 73 -7.88 -8.87 2.62
N LEU A 74 -8.35 -7.66 2.30
CA LEU A 74 -9.75 -7.26 2.53
C LEU A 74 -10.72 -8.19 1.80
N SER A 75 -10.42 -8.55 0.54
CA SER A 75 -11.24 -9.49 -0.22
C SER A 75 -11.34 -10.88 0.42
N ILE A 76 -10.21 -11.36 0.95
CA ILE A 76 -10.09 -12.67 1.57
C ILE A 76 -10.89 -12.76 2.86
N PHE A 77 -10.80 -11.75 3.74
CA PHE A 77 -11.61 -11.74 4.97
C PHE A 77 -13.09 -11.50 4.69
N ALA A 78 -13.42 -10.65 3.71
CA ALA A 78 -14.80 -10.31 3.43
C ALA A 78 -15.59 -11.44 2.74
N TYR A 79 -14.94 -12.22 1.86
CA TYR A 79 -15.63 -13.20 1.02
C TYR A 79 -14.78 -14.41 0.60
N GLY A 80 -13.58 -14.61 1.17
CA GLY A 80 -12.81 -15.86 1.05
C GLY A 80 -12.03 -16.08 -0.25
N GLU A 81 -12.04 -15.12 -1.18
CA GLU A 81 -11.33 -15.19 -2.46
C GLU A 81 -10.61 -13.87 -2.76
N TYR A 82 -9.60 -13.92 -3.61
CA TYR A 82 -8.91 -12.75 -4.15
C TYR A 82 -8.73 -12.86 -5.67
N ASP A 83 -8.60 -11.72 -6.34
CA ASP A 83 -8.32 -11.65 -7.77
C ASP A 83 -6.80 -11.63 -8.01
N MET A 84 -6.33 -12.41 -9.00
CA MET A 84 -4.92 -12.46 -9.41
C MET A 84 -4.44 -11.23 -10.17
N SER A 85 -5.33 -10.33 -10.59
CA SER A 85 -4.97 -9.06 -11.21
C SER A 85 -4.02 -8.25 -10.30
N HIS A 86 -3.24 -7.36 -10.91
CA HIS A 86 -2.37 -6.42 -10.21
C HIS A 86 -2.85 -4.96 -10.33
N ASP A 87 -3.95 -4.70 -11.05
CA ASP A 87 -4.52 -3.35 -11.13
C ASP A 87 -5.20 -2.98 -9.81
N ILE A 88 -4.47 -2.23 -8.97
CA ILE A 88 -4.93 -1.81 -7.64
C ILE A 88 -6.21 -0.97 -7.66
N SER A 89 -6.48 -0.22 -8.74
CA SER A 89 -7.68 0.60 -8.87
C SER A 89 -8.91 -0.29 -9.10
N ASP A 90 -8.81 -1.20 -10.07
CA ASP A 90 -9.88 -2.16 -10.38
C ASP A 90 -10.16 -3.09 -9.20
N LEU A 91 -9.10 -3.61 -8.57
CA LEU A 91 -9.20 -4.46 -7.38
C LEU A 91 -9.97 -3.75 -6.27
N PHE A 92 -9.64 -2.48 -6.00
CA PHE A 92 -10.30 -1.74 -4.93
C PHE A 92 -11.75 -1.42 -5.24
N GLU A 93 -12.08 -1.07 -6.48
CA GLU A 93 -13.47 -0.82 -6.88
C GLU A 93 -14.35 -2.06 -6.68
N ILE A 94 -13.84 -3.25 -7.05
CA ILE A 94 -14.52 -4.52 -6.86
C ILE A 94 -14.74 -4.81 -5.37
N VAL A 95 -13.69 -4.68 -4.56
CA VAL A 95 -13.76 -4.88 -3.11
C VAL A 95 -14.78 -3.91 -2.50
N GLN A 96 -14.71 -2.63 -2.82
CA GLN A 96 -15.61 -1.61 -2.28
C GLN A 96 -17.08 -1.91 -2.63
N LYS A 97 -17.39 -2.33 -3.86
CA LYS A 97 -18.74 -2.75 -4.27
C LYS A 97 -19.25 -3.96 -3.49
N LYS A 98 -18.38 -4.93 -3.20
CA LYS A 98 -18.72 -6.12 -2.41
C LYS A 98 -18.92 -5.76 -0.94
N LEU A 99 -18.01 -4.99 -0.35
CA LEU A 99 -18.10 -4.54 1.05
C LEU A 99 -19.39 -3.76 1.34
N LYS A 100 -19.83 -2.89 0.41
CA LYS A 100 -21.10 -2.16 0.51
C LYS A 100 -22.35 -3.04 0.60
N LYS A 101 -22.26 -4.32 0.21
CA LYS A 101 -23.37 -5.28 0.26
C LYS A 101 -23.36 -6.13 1.54
N LEU A 102 -22.29 -6.06 2.33
CA LEU A 102 -22.20 -6.81 3.58
C LEU A 102 -23.10 -6.16 4.64
N ASN A 103 -23.92 -6.96 5.29
CA ASN A 103 -24.68 -6.54 6.45
C ASN A 103 -23.83 -6.71 7.71
N ILE A 104 -22.93 -5.76 7.96
CA ILE A 104 -22.03 -5.79 9.12
C ILE A 104 -22.81 -5.28 10.35
N GLN A 105 -22.70 -5.98 11.47
CA GLN A 105 -23.31 -5.63 12.75
C GLN A 105 -22.22 -5.50 13.83
N PRO A 106 -22.43 -4.66 14.86
CA PRO A 106 -21.50 -4.58 15.99
C PRO A 106 -21.31 -5.95 16.65
N LEU A 107 -20.09 -6.23 17.09
CA LEU A 107 -19.67 -7.54 17.55
C LEU A 107 -18.55 -7.41 18.59
N SER A 108 -18.58 -8.28 19.60
CA SER A 108 -17.47 -8.49 20.54
C SER A 108 -16.95 -9.92 20.41
N TYR A 109 -15.65 -10.10 20.27
CA TYR A 109 -15.01 -11.40 20.12
C TYR A 109 -13.67 -11.44 20.86
N ASN A 110 -13.49 -12.35 21.82
CA ASN A 110 -12.24 -12.52 22.57
C ASN A 110 -11.65 -11.22 23.18
N GLY A 111 -12.51 -10.26 23.57
CA GLY A 111 -12.09 -8.97 24.11
C GLY A 111 -11.90 -7.86 23.07
N ASP A 112 -11.89 -8.20 21.78
CA ASP A 112 -11.95 -7.26 20.67
C ASP A 112 -13.39 -6.82 20.40
N ASN A 113 -13.58 -5.55 20.03
CA ASN A 113 -14.90 -4.96 19.83
C ASN A 113 -14.95 -4.17 18.52
N VAL A 114 -15.87 -4.56 17.63
CA VAL A 114 -16.29 -3.76 16.48
C VAL A 114 -17.54 -2.99 16.89
N THR A 115 -17.43 -1.67 16.98
CA THR A 115 -18.53 -0.80 17.40
C THR A 115 -19.41 -0.36 16.24
N GLN A 116 -20.59 0.18 16.54
CA GLN A 116 -21.43 0.80 15.50
C GLN A 116 -20.72 2.01 14.86
N GLU A 117 -19.96 2.77 15.64
CA GLU A 117 -19.17 3.90 15.12
C GLU A 117 -18.12 3.44 14.09
N ASP A 118 -17.47 2.29 14.31
CA ASP A 118 -16.50 1.74 13.36
C ASP A 118 -17.18 1.40 12.02
N ILE A 119 -18.38 0.80 12.08
CA ILE A 119 -19.18 0.42 10.92
C ILE A 119 -19.68 1.68 10.18
N ASP A 120 -20.21 2.66 10.90
CA ASP A 120 -20.71 3.92 10.34
C ASP A 120 -19.59 4.73 9.66
N ASN A 121 -18.36 4.63 10.17
CA ASN A 121 -17.19 5.27 9.59
C ASN A 121 -16.59 4.51 8.39
N LEU A 122 -16.97 3.25 8.17
CA LEU A 122 -16.41 2.41 7.10
C LEU A 122 -16.51 3.07 5.71
N PRO A 123 -17.66 3.61 5.25
CA PRO A 123 -17.76 4.23 3.93
C PRO A 123 -16.84 5.44 3.77
N LYS A 124 -16.75 6.28 4.82
CA LYS A 124 -15.87 7.45 4.85
C LYS A 124 -14.41 7.04 4.76
N ASN A 125 -14.02 5.99 5.47
CA ASN A 125 -12.64 5.53 5.44
C ASN A 125 -12.28 4.82 4.13
N LEU A 126 -13.19 4.03 3.55
CA LEU A 126 -13.01 3.47 2.20
C LEU A 126 -12.81 4.56 1.15
N THR A 127 -13.50 5.70 1.28
CA THR A 127 -13.29 6.87 0.41
C THR A 127 -11.90 7.49 0.61
N LYS A 128 -11.38 7.52 1.85
CA LYS A 128 -10.01 8.00 2.11
C LYS A 128 -8.97 7.06 1.53
N ILE A 129 -9.17 5.74 1.68
CA ILE A 129 -8.33 4.70 1.05
C ILE A 129 -8.30 4.88 -0.46
N GLU A 130 -9.46 5.06 -1.10
CA GLU A 130 -9.57 5.29 -2.54
C GLU A 130 -8.72 6.47 -3.02
N LYS A 131 -8.77 7.58 -2.28
CA LYS A 131 -7.96 8.78 -2.57
C LYS A 131 -6.47 8.49 -2.45
N SER A 132 -6.06 7.72 -1.44
CA SER A 132 -4.66 7.32 -1.27
C SER A 132 -4.22 6.38 -2.40
N ILE A 133 -5.00 5.35 -2.73
CA ILE A 133 -4.73 4.45 -3.85
C ILE A 133 -4.56 5.26 -5.14
N LYS A 134 -5.48 6.17 -5.43
CA LYS A 134 -5.41 7.00 -6.62
C LYS A 134 -4.11 7.81 -6.68
N TYR A 135 -3.72 8.46 -5.57
CA TYR A 135 -2.50 9.25 -5.50
C TYR A 135 -1.23 8.45 -5.88
N PHE A 136 -1.12 7.21 -5.41
CA PHE A 136 0.02 6.33 -5.73
C PHE A 136 -0.13 5.60 -7.07
N TYR A 137 -1.36 5.31 -7.51
CA TYR A 137 -1.64 4.73 -8.83
C TYR A 137 -1.28 5.68 -9.96
N THR A 138 -1.73 6.93 -9.85
CA THR A 138 -1.50 7.96 -10.87
C THR A 138 -0.18 8.69 -10.70
N LEU A 139 0.61 8.34 -9.68
CA LEU A 139 1.92 8.94 -9.40
C LEU A 139 1.85 10.48 -9.38
N ASP A 140 0.83 11.04 -8.72
CA ASP A 140 0.56 12.48 -8.78
C ASP A 140 1.73 13.32 -8.23
N PHE A 141 2.53 12.75 -7.32
CA PHE A 141 3.78 13.37 -6.84
C PHE A 141 4.85 13.48 -7.92
N LEU A 142 4.93 12.51 -8.84
CA LEU A 142 5.87 12.54 -9.95
C LEU A 142 5.37 13.39 -11.13
N LYS A 143 4.07 13.42 -11.40
CA LYS A 143 3.50 14.17 -12.54
C LYS A 143 3.91 15.64 -12.59
N LYS A 144 4.09 16.29 -11.43
CA LYS A 144 4.50 17.70 -11.36
C LYS A 144 5.97 17.92 -11.69
N LYS A 145 6.78 16.86 -11.62
CA LYS A 145 8.25 16.86 -11.69
C LYS A 145 8.77 16.30 -13.00
N ILE A 146 7.97 15.49 -13.69
CA ILE A 146 8.28 14.94 -15.01
C ILE A 146 7.49 15.79 -16.01
N ALA A 147 8.21 16.47 -16.92
CA ALA A 147 7.68 17.57 -17.74
C ALA A 147 6.23 17.39 -18.25
N SER A 148 5.50 18.52 -18.23
CA SER A 148 4.05 18.73 -18.14
C SER A 148 3.11 18.18 -19.23
N TYR A 149 3.50 17.14 -20.00
CA TYR A 149 2.68 16.63 -21.11
C TYR A 149 2.46 15.10 -21.15
N TYR A 150 2.86 14.36 -20.11
CA TYR A 150 2.63 12.91 -20.06
C TYR A 150 1.65 12.52 -18.95
N MET A 151 0.57 11.82 -19.32
CA MET A 151 -0.28 11.15 -18.36
C MET A 151 0.35 9.80 -18.01
N VAL A 152 1.03 9.74 -16.87
CA VAL A 152 1.61 8.48 -16.39
C VAL A 152 0.53 7.72 -15.63
N SER A 153 0.27 6.48 -16.07
CA SER A 153 -0.54 5.51 -15.34
C SER A 153 0.30 4.25 -15.16
N ASP A 154 0.52 3.84 -13.91
CA ASP A 154 1.31 2.65 -13.58
C ASP A 154 0.44 1.57 -12.97
N THR A 155 -0.38 0.97 -13.84
CA THR A 155 -1.47 0.08 -13.46
C THR A 155 -1.00 -1.21 -12.82
N MET A 156 0.14 -1.74 -13.28
CA MET A 156 0.69 -3.03 -12.85
C MET A 156 1.86 -2.90 -11.86
N ASN A 157 2.13 -1.68 -11.36
CA ASN A 157 3.35 -1.35 -10.60
C ASN A 157 4.63 -1.69 -11.37
N ASP A 158 4.56 -1.70 -12.70
CA ASP A 158 5.66 -2.12 -13.56
C ASP A 158 6.73 -1.04 -13.66
N ILE A 159 6.34 0.24 -13.54
CA ILE A 159 7.28 1.37 -13.68
C ILE A 159 8.39 1.34 -12.61
N PHE A 160 8.09 0.81 -11.43
CA PHE A 160 9.06 0.64 -10.34
C PHE A 160 9.59 -0.78 -10.21
N ARG A 161 9.06 -1.74 -10.99
CA ARG A 161 9.51 -3.14 -10.99
C ARG A 161 10.66 -3.38 -11.94
N TYR A 162 10.60 -2.80 -13.14
CA TYR A 162 11.64 -2.93 -14.18
C TYR A 162 11.87 -1.59 -14.92
N PRO A 163 13.13 -1.22 -15.22
CA PRO A 163 13.44 -0.06 -16.06
C PRO A 163 12.85 -0.20 -17.48
N ASP A 164 12.98 -1.39 -18.06
CA ASP A 164 12.36 -1.77 -19.34
C ASP A 164 10.98 -2.40 -19.09
N ASN A 165 10.05 -1.59 -18.59
CA ASN A 165 8.68 -2.04 -18.35
C ASN A 165 7.79 -1.98 -19.59
N ALA A 166 6.67 -2.68 -19.52
CA ALA A 166 5.61 -2.64 -20.52
C ALA A 166 4.68 -1.41 -20.38
N ALA A 167 4.97 -0.50 -19.46
CA ALA A 167 4.15 0.71 -19.32
C ALA A 167 4.34 1.61 -20.56
N SER A 168 3.31 2.37 -20.89
CA SER A 168 3.30 3.27 -22.04
C SER A 168 4.24 4.47 -21.90
N VAL A 169 5.00 4.57 -20.81
CA VAL A 169 5.93 5.67 -20.50
C VAL A 169 7.24 5.10 -19.96
N ARG A 170 8.36 5.52 -20.55
CA ARG A 170 9.71 5.25 -20.02
C ARG A 170 10.21 6.46 -19.25
N PHE A 171 10.76 6.22 -18.07
CA PHE A 171 11.38 7.25 -17.26
C PHE A 171 12.89 7.21 -17.33
N ASN A 172 13.50 8.40 -17.47
CA ASN A 172 14.91 8.59 -17.18
C ASN A 172 15.02 8.78 -15.66
N TRP A 173 15.20 7.67 -14.93
CA TRP A 173 15.24 7.67 -13.48
C TRP A 173 16.39 8.50 -12.93
N ASP A 174 17.58 8.41 -13.51
CA ASP A 174 18.74 9.22 -13.10
C ASP A 174 18.40 10.72 -13.10
N SER A 175 17.76 11.21 -14.17
CA SER A 175 17.35 12.62 -14.25
C SER A 175 16.28 13.02 -13.24
N ILE A 176 15.33 12.13 -12.95
CA ILE A 176 14.23 12.39 -12.01
C ILE A 176 14.74 12.36 -10.57
N LEU A 177 15.54 11.37 -10.24
CA LEU A 177 16.02 11.12 -8.90
C LEU A 177 17.02 12.19 -8.44
N ASP A 178 17.93 12.62 -9.30
CA ASP A 178 19.00 13.56 -8.92
C ASP A 178 18.51 15.02 -8.85
N ASN A 179 17.50 15.40 -9.64
CA ASN A 179 17.13 16.81 -9.81
C ASN A 179 15.74 17.16 -9.30
N ASN A 180 14.87 16.17 -9.11
CA ASN A 180 13.45 16.44 -8.88
C ASN A 180 12.88 15.83 -7.60
N ILE A 181 13.53 14.87 -6.95
CA ILE A 181 13.05 14.32 -5.68
C ILE A 181 13.80 14.97 -4.52
N ASP A 182 13.06 15.59 -3.61
CA ASP A 182 13.62 16.26 -2.44
C ASP A 182 13.04 15.75 -1.11
N VAL A 183 13.55 16.29 0.00
CA VAL A 183 13.12 15.91 1.36
C VAL A 183 11.63 16.20 1.63
N HIS A 184 11.04 17.21 0.97
CA HIS A 184 9.62 17.51 1.12
C HIS A 184 8.77 16.41 0.48
N ASP A 185 9.18 15.86 -0.66
CA ASP A 185 8.51 14.73 -1.29
C ASP A 185 8.51 13.50 -0.38
N ILE A 186 9.66 13.19 0.23
CA ILE A 186 9.78 12.06 1.15
C ILE A 186 8.89 12.28 2.39
N LYS A 187 8.83 13.50 2.93
CA LYS A 187 7.93 13.83 4.05
C LYS A 187 6.46 13.65 3.67
N GLU A 188 6.06 14.09 2.48
CA GLU A 188 4.68 13.92 2.00
C GLU A 188 4.34 12.43 1.82
N ILE A 189 5.20 11.66 1.15
CA ILE A 189 5.03 10.22 0.94
C ILE A 189 4.95 9.51 2.28
N PHE A 190 5.86 9.81 3.21
CA PHE A 190 5.88 9.19 4.54
C PHE A 190 4.60 9.49 5.31
N LYS A 191 4.12 10.74 5.31
CA LYS A 191 2.86 11.12 5.95
C LYS A 191 1.68 10.33 5.36
N LYS A 192 1.57 10.25 4.03
CA LYS A 192 0.49 9.51 3.37
C LYS A 192 0.57 8.00 3.61
N LEU A 193 1.78 7.45 3.71
CA LEU A 193 2.00 6.06 4.07
C LEU A 193 1.52 5.77 5.51
N LEU A 194 1.80 6.65 6.47
CA LEU A 194 1.29 6.50 7.84
C LEU A 194 -0.24 6.58 7.90
N GLU A 195 -0.84 7.54 7.18
CA GLU A 195 -2.30 7.67 7.07
C GLU A 195 -2.95 6.43 6.45
N LEU A 196 -2.37 5.91 5.36
CA LEU A 196 -2.80 4.69 4.70
C LEU A 196 -2.70 3.48 5.63
N HIS A 197 -1.57 3.34 6.31
CA HIS A 197 -1.33 2.23 7.22
C HIS A 197 -2.36 2.21 8.35
N ASP A 198 -2.65 3.34 8.99
CA ASP A 198 -3.69 3.45 10.03
C ASP A 198 -5.07 3.06 9.49
N LEU A 199 -5.45 3.58 8.31
CA LEU A 199 -6.72 3.22 7.67
C LEU A 199 -6.80 1.71 7.44
N PHE A 200 -5.74 1.12 6.89
CA PHE A 200 -5.65 -0.32 6.64
C PHE A 200 -5.69 -1.14 7.92
N SER A 201 -4.94 -0.79 8.96
CA SER A 201 -5.02 -1.47 10.26
C SER A 201 -6.44 -1.51 10.81
N ARG A 202 -7.17 -0.38 10.76
CA ARG A 202 -8.57 -0.34 11.22
C ARG A 202 -9.50 -1.25 10.41
N HIS A 203 -9.35 -1.30 9.09
CA HIS A 203 -10.22 -2.13 8.25
C HIS A 203 -9.88 -3.61 8.39
N GLY A 204 -8.59 -3.94 8.36
CA GLY A 204 -8.10 -5.29 8.59
C GLY A 204 -8.60 -5.83 9.92
N TYR A 205 -8.56 -5.01 10.98
CA TYR A 205 -9.14 -5.34 12.28
C TYR A 205 -10.62 -5.72 12.17
N ILE A 206 -11.47 -4.81 11.65
CA ILE A 206 -12.92 -5.02 11.53
C ILE A 206 -13.22 -6.35 10.82
N PHE A 207 -12.61 -6.57 9.65
CA PHE A 207 -12.88 -7.79 8.87
C PHE A 207 -12.31 -9.04 9.52
N SER A 208 -11.17 -8.96 10.22
CA SER A 208 -10.60 -10.10 10.93
C SER A 208 -11.48 -10.57 12.10
N VAL A 209 -12.08 -9.63 12.84
CA VAL A 209 -13.00 -9.94 13.96
C VAL A 209 -14.29 -10.58 13.43
N ILE A 210 -14.85 -10.04 12.34
CA ILE A 210 -16.05 -10.59 11.68
C ILE A 210 -15.79 -12.00 11.15
N ASP A 211 -14.66 -12.22 10.46
CA ASP A 211 -14.30 -13.53 9.90
C ASP A 211 -14.16 -14.57 11.03
N ALA A 212 -13.43 -14.23 12.11
CA ALA A 212 -13.24 -15.11 13.25
C ALA A 212 -14.57 -15.53 13.89
N TYR A 213 -15.56 -14.63 13.98
CA TYR A 213 -16.90 -14.96 14.46
C TYR A 213 -17.61 -15.95 13.52
N SER A 214 -17.61 -15.68 12.21
CA SER A 214 -18.31 -16.52 11.22
C SER A 214 -17.82 -17.98 11.16
N THR A 215 -16.56 -18.22 11.53
CA THR A 215 -15.97 -19.57 11.55
C THR A 215 -16.36 -20.42 12.76
N LYS A 216 -16.93 -19.84 13.83
CA LYS A 216 -17.40 -20.59 15.02
C LYS A 216 -18.83 -21.09 14.92
N ASP A 217 -19.64 -20.50 14.04
CA ASP A 217 -21.04 -20.91 13.80
C ASP A 217 -21.15 -22.05 12.77
N MET A 218 -20.02 -22.70 12.42
CA MET A 218 -19.91 -23.93 11.62
C MET A 218 -19.39 -25.09 12.48
#